data_AF-A0A853BE94-F1
#
_entry.id   AF-A0A853BE94-F1
#
_cell.length_a   1.000
_cell.length_b   1.000
_cell.length_c   1.000
_cell.angle_alpha   90.00
_cell.angle_beta   90.00
_cell.angle_gamma   90.00
#
_symmetry.space_group_name_H-M   'P 1'
#
loop_
_entity.id
_entity.type
_entity.pdbx_description
1 polymer ?
#
loop_
_entity_poly.entity_id
_entity_poly.type
_entity_poly.pdbx_seq_one_letter_code
_entity_poly.pdbx_strand_id
1 'polypeptide(L)'
;MFAAWSKWLGDQWSIGDWAGLRKAFPAEVPSVLLDGPAAMVANRDENEPGDDGPPRNLREYDPEWGRAFASGSVTAGCDHAAMLAAVRVPVLFTHHARHIDPDTGHLIGAIADVQARRARDLIEAAGQPVTYHSFPGMPHSMHGADPALFTRTIVAWAAGLISG
;
A
#
# COMPACT_ATOMS: atom_id res chain seq x y z
N MET A 1 -2.28 -1.77 -12.80
CA MET A 1 -0.84 -1.52 -12.57
C MET A 1 -0.02 -2.81 -12.63
N PHE A 2 -0.15 -3.74 -11.67
CA PHE A 2 0.68 -4.96 -11.62
C PHE A 2 0.57 -5.87 -12.85
N ALA A 3 -0.61 -5.98 -13.48
CA ALA A 3 -0.76 -6.71 -14.74
C ALA A 3 0.09 -6.10 -15.88
N ALA A 4 0.19 -4.76 -15.96
CA ALA A 4 1.04 -4.08 -16.92
C ALA A 4 2.53 -4.32 -16.59
N TRP A 5 2.91 -4.31 -15.32
CA TRP A 5 4.29 -4.64 -14.93
C TRP A 5 4.66 -6.08 -15.31
N SER A 6 3.81 -7.05 -14.99
CA SER A 6 4.02 -8.45 -15.38
C SER A 6 4.12 -8.63 -16.90
N LYS A 7 3.29 -7.94 -17.68
CA LYS A 7 3.31 -8.00 -19.15
C LYS A 7 4.56 -7.35 -19.77
N TRP A 8 4.90 -6.14 -19.34
CA TRP A 8 5.90 -5.32 -20.04
C TRP A 8 7.30 -5.39 -19.42
N LEU A 9 7.42 -5.51 -18.10
CA LEU A 9 8.73 -5.73 -17.46
C LEU A 9 9.17 -7.19 -17.60
N GLY A 10 8.21 -8.09 -17.82
CA GLY A 10 8.43 -9.50 -18.15
C GLY A 10 8.82 -10.37 -16.95
N ASP A 11 9.08 -11.64 -17.23
CA ASP A 11 9.42 -12.72 -16.27
C ASP A 11 10.92 -12.81 -15.94
N GLN A 12 11.70 -11.75 -16.17
CA GLN A 12 13.15 -11.76 -16.04
C GLN A 12 13.64 -10.89 -14.87
N TRP A 13 14.78 -11.26 -14.29
CA TRP A 13 15.41 -10.56 -13.14
C TRP A 13 15.96 -9.17 -13.48
N SER A 14 15.73 -8.69 -14.71
CA SER A 14 16.06 -7.36 -15.19
C SER A 14 14.87 -6.79 -15.96
N ILE A 15 14.77 -5.46 -16.01
CA ILE A 15 13.67 -4.76 -16.67
C ILE A 15 13.64 -5.10 -18.17
N GLY A 16 12.54 -5.72 -18.62
CA GLY A 16 12.28 -6.07 -20.01
C GLY A 16 12.03 -4.85 -20.92
N ASP A 17 10.77 -4.41 -21.03
CA ASP A 17 10.36 -3.35 -21.96
C ASP A 17 9.82 -2.10 -21.23
N TRP A 18 10.74 -1.31 -20.65
CA TRP A 18 10.41 -0.05 -19.96
C TRP A 18 9.74 0.97 -20.90
N ALA A 19 10.20 1.07 -22.15
CA ALA A 19 9.64 1.99 -23.14
C ALA A 19 8.22 1.58 -23.53
N GLY A 20 7.99 0.29 -23.74
CA GLY A 20 6.66 -0.28 -23.98
C GLY A 20 5.71 -0.07 -22.82
N LEU A 21 6.17 -0.31 -21.58
CA LEU A 21 5.38 -0.02 -20.38
C LEU A 21 4.97 1.47 -20.36
N ARG A 22 5.91 2.41 -20.52
CA ARG A 22 5.62 3.85 -20.53
C ARG A 22 4.59 4.23 -21.60
N LYS A 23 4.69 3.64 -22.79
CA LYS A 23 3.76 3.90 -23.91
C LYS A 23 2.37 3.32 -23.64
N ALA A 24 2.29 2.13 -23.07
CA ALA A 24 1.03 1.40 -22.86
C ALA A 24 0.30 1.82 -21.57
N PHE A 25 1.03 2.31 -20.56
CA PHE A 25 0.49 2.58 -19.24
C PHE A 25 -0.80 3.42 -19.25
N PRO A 26 -0.90 4.56 -19.97
CA PRO A 26 -2.12 5.37 -20.01
C PRO A 26 -3.36 4.64 -20.54
N ALA A 27 -3.17 3.60 -21.36
CA ALA A 27 -4.26 2.83 -21.93
C ALA A 27 -4.60 1.56 -21.13
N GLU A 28 -3.67 1.03 -20.33
CA GLU A 28 -3.80 -0.26 -19.66
C GLU A 28 -4.09 -0.17 -18.15
N VAL A 29 -4.07 1.03 -17.55
CA VAL A 29 -4.49 1.22 -16.15
C VAL A 29 -5.80 1.99 -16.06
N PRO A 30 -6.63 1.72 -15.03
CA PRO A 30 -7.81 2.53 -14.74
C PRO A 30 -7.48 4.03 -14.71
N SER A 31 -8.35 4.87 -15.29
CA SER A 31 -8.17 6.33 -15.36
C SER A 31 -7.94 6.95 -13.98
N VAL A 32 -8.54 6.39 -12.95
CA VAL A 32 -8.36 6.81 -11.56
C VAL A 32 -6.91 6.69 -11.07
N LEU A 33 -6.09 5.83 -11.68
CA LEU A 33 -4.64 5.74 -11.43
C LEU A 33 -3.82 6.69 -12.29
N LEU A 34 -4.41 7.26 -13.36
CA LEU A 34 -3.81 8.31 -14.20
C LEU A 34 -4.03 9.69 -13.58
N ASP A 35 -5.24 9.91 -13.04
CA ASP A 35 -5.66 11.13 -12.35
C ASP A 35 -5.19 11.18 -10.88
N GLY A 36 -4.35 10.24 -10.46
CA GLY A 36 -3.70 10.22 -9.15
C GLY A 36 -2.21 10.56 -9.25
N PRO A 37 -1.79 11.82 -9.43
CA PRO A 37 -0.42 12.15 -9.78
C PRO A 37 0.49 12.43 -8.57
N ALA A 38 0.12 12.01 -7.35
CA ALA A 38 0.92 12.32 -6.14
C ALA A 38 1.22 11.12 -5.23
N ALA A 39 0.35 10.11 -5.15
CA ALA A 39 0.48 9.07 -4.12
C ALA A 39 1.37 7.87 -4.52
N MET A 40 1.53 7.60 -5.81
CA MET A 40 2.37 6.49 -6.32
C MET A 40 3.72 6.96 -6.88
N VAL A 41 3.85 8.26 -7.21
CA VAL A 41 5.10 8.90 -7.67
C VAL A 41 5.97 9.35 -6.47
N ALA A 42 5.47 9.23 -5.24
CA ALA A 42 6.21 9.46 -3.99
C ALA A 42 7.36 8.45 -3.72
N ASN A 43 7.78 7.69 -4.73
CA ASN A 43 9.02 6.90 -4.76
C ASN A 43 10.00 7.39 -5.83
N ARG A 44 9.83 8.59 -6.37
CA ARG A 44 10.98 9.32 -6.93
C ARG A 44 11.74 9.88 -5.74
N ASP A 45 12.93 9.33 -5.51
CA ASP A 45 13.93 10.02 -4.71
C ASP A 45 14.10 11.40 -5.37
N GLU A 46 13.76 12.45 -4.64
CA GLU A 46 13.82 13.84 -5.07
C GLU A 46 15.25 14.29 -5.46
N ASN A 47 16.23 13.43 -5.22
CA ASN A 47 17.64 13.58 -5.58
C ASN A 47 18.09 12.82 -6.83
N GLU A 48 17.22 12.05 -7.51
CA GLU A 48 17.64 11.30 -8.71
C GLU A 48 17.64 12.18 -9.97
N PRO A 49 18.79 12.29 -10.69
CA PRO A 49 18.80 12.90 -12.02
C PRO A 49 17.84 12.13 -12.93
N GLY A 50 17.08 12.87 -13.75
CA GLY A 50 16.12 12.30 -14.69
C GLY A 50 16.78 11.41 -15.74
N ASP A 51 17.06 10.17 -15.37
CA ASP A 51 17.49 9.10 -16.26
C ASP A 51 16.26 8.61 -17.04
N ASP A 52 16.42 8.31 -18.33
CA ASP A 52 15.34 7.79 -19.18
C ASP A 52 14.96 6.34 -18.81
N GLY A 53 15.77 5.71 -17.96
CA GLY A 53 15.58 4.37 -17.43
C GLY A 53 14.52 4.22 -16.32
N PRO A 54 14.27 2.98 -15.88
CA PRO A 54 13.38 2.70 -14.76
C PRO A 54 13.94 3.27 -13.45
N PRO A 55 13.07 3.74 -12.53
CA PRO A 55 13.48 4.20 -11.21
C PRO A 55 14.17 3.07 -10.43
N ARG A 56 15.06 3.42 -9.50
CA ARG A 56 15.93 2.46 -8.81
C ARG A 56 15.18 1.27 -8.22
N ASN A 57 14.03 1.51 -7.59
CA ASN A 57 13.19 0.46 -6.99
C ASN A 57 12.64 -0.56 -8.00
N LEU A 58 12.59 -0.22 -9.29
CA LEU A 58 12.18 -1.13 -10.36
C LEU A 58 13.37 -1.82 -11.04
N ARG A 59 14.61 -1.38 -10.86
CA ARG A 59 15.79 -2.05 -11.45
C ARG A 59 15.99 -3.47 -10.90
N GLU A 60 15.53 -3.71 -9.69
CA GLU A 60 15.54 -5.01 -8.99
C GLU A 60 14.12 -5.61 -8.89
N TYR A 61 13.23 -5.24 -9.81
CA TYR A 61 11.86 -5.74 -9.82
C TYR A 61 11.83 -7.26 -9.92
N ASP A 62 11.14 -7.90 -8.98
CA ASP A 62 10.83 -9.32 -9.03
C ASP A 62 9.60 -9.56 -9.92
N PRO A 63 9.73 -10.29 -11.03
CA PRO A 63 8.61 -10.61 -11.91
C PRO A 63 7.46 -11.38 -11.27
N GLU A 64 7.76 -12.23 -10.28
CA GLU A 64 6.74 -12.97 -9.56
C GLU A 64 5.85 -12.03 -8.76
N TRP A 65 6.37 -10.87 -8.35
CA TRP A 65 5.60 -9.85 -7.63
C TRP A 65 4.40 -9.35 -8.44
N GLY A 66 4.63 -8.79 -9.64
CA GLY A 66 3.52 -8.27 -10.44
C GLY A 66 2.54 -9.36 -10.88
N ARG A 67 3.03 -10.57 -11.16
CA ARG A 67 2.18 -11.72 -11.47
C ARG A 67 1.30 -12.12 -10.28
N ALA A 68 1.86 -12.20 -9.08
CA ALA A 68 1.13 -12.62 -7.88
C ALA A 68 0.03 -11.61 -7.49
N PHE A 69 0.26 -10.32 -7.69
CA PHE A 69 -0.78 -9.31 -7.52
C PHE A 69 -1.84 -9.38 -8.62
N ALA A 70 -1.44 -9.59 -9.88
CA ALA A 70 -2.38 -9.67 -11.00
C ALA A 70 -3.27 -10.92 -10.94
N SER A 71 -2.74 -12.05 -10.45
CA SER A 71 -3.48 -13.30 -10.29
C SER A 71 -4.26 -13.40 -8.97
N GLY A 72 -3.98 -12.51 -8.01
CA GLY A 72 -4.50 -12.59 -6.65
C GLY A 72 -3.81 -13.65 -5.78
N SER A 73 -2.73 -14.30 -6.26
CA SER A 73 -2.03 -15.32 -5.48
C SER A 73 -1.21 -14.76 -4.32
N VAL A 74 -0.93 -13.44 -4.31
CA VAL A 74 -0.16 -12.77 -3.23
C VAL A 74 -0.73 -13.06 -1.83
N THR A 75 -2.04 -13.25 -1.72
CA THR A 75 -2.75 -13.48 -0.46
C THR A 75 -3.50 -14.81 -0.42
N ALA A 76 -3.36 -15.67 -1.44
CA ALA A 76 -4.17 -16.88 -1.57
C ALA A 76 -3.99 -17.88 -0.40
N GLY A 77 -2.82 -17.88 0.25
CA GLY A 77 -2.55 -18.70 1.43
C GLY A 77 -2.82 -18.00 2.77
N CYS A 78 -3.34 -16.77 2.76
CA CYS A 78 -3.47 -15.92 3.95
C CYS A 78 -4.94 -15.76 4.34
N ASP A 79 -5.40 -16.55 5.32
CA ASP A 79 -6.65 -16.27 6.01
C ASP A 79 -6.46 -15.12 7.00
N HIS A 80 -6.60 -13.90 6.49
CA HIS A 80 -6.48 -12.68 7.28
C HIS A 80 -7.46 -12.65 8.45
N ALA A 81 -8.65 -13.24 8.33
CA ALA A 81 -9.62 -13.23 9.41
C ALA A 81 -9.15 -14.11 10.57
N ALA A 82 -8.66 -15.31 10.27
CA ALA A 82 -8.05 -16.20 11.26
C ALA A 82 -6.81 -15.56 11.91
N MET A 83 -5.95 -14.89 11.13
CA MET A 83 -4.77 -14.21 11.66
C MET A 83 -5.14 -13.07 12.61
N LEU A 84 -6.09 -12.20 12.22
CA LEU A 84 -6.53 -11.07 13.04
C LEU A 84 -7.23 -11.52 14.33
N ALA A 85 -8.01 -12.61 14.27
CA ALA A 85 -8.63 -13.23 15.44
C ALA A 85 -7.63 -13.93 16.38
N ALA A 86 -6.39 -14.15 15.95
CA ALA A 86 -5.33 -14.77 16.73
C ALA A 86 -4.36 -13.76 17.37
N VAL A 87 -4.59 -12.44 17.19
CA VAL A 87 -3.77 -11.39 17.80
C VAL A 87 -3.85 -11.47 19.33
N ARG A 88 -2.70 -11.35 20.01
CA ARG A 88 -2.57 -11.49 21.48
C ARG A 88 -1.96 -10.28 22.17
N VAL A 89 -1.79 -9.19 21.44
CA VAL A 89 -1.16 -7.96 21.95
C VAL A 89 -2.00 -6.74 21.55
N PRO A 90 -1.92 -5.64 22.30
CA PRO A 90 -2.48 -4.36 21.89
C PRO A 90 -2.02 -3.93 20.50
N VAL A 91 -2.91 -3.32 19.72
CA VAL A 91 -2.63 -2.90 18.33
C VAL A 91 -2.82 -1.40 18.16
N LEU A 92 -1.84 -0.73 17.54
CA LEU A 92 -2.01 0.58 16.92
C LEU A 92 -2.32 0.38 15.43
N PHE A 93 -3.45 0.89 14.98
CA PHE A 93 -3.85 0.89 13.57
C PHE A 93 -3.92 2.34 13.06
N THR A 94 -2.95 2.75 12.24
CA THR A 94 -3.00 4.03 11.51
C THR A 94 -3.58 3.83 10.11
N HIS A 95 -4.66 4.55 9.79
CA HIS A 95 -5.41 4.37 8.55
C HIS A 95 -5.31 5.59 7.67
N HIS A 96 -4.57 5.46 6.56
CA HIS A 96 -4.08 6.57 5.75
C HIS A 96 -5.03 6.90 4.59
N ALA A 97 -4.55 7.70 3.64
CA ALA A 97 -5.28 8.11 2.45
C ALA A 97 -5.90 6.92 1.71
N ARG A 98 -7.19 7.09 1.41
CA ARG A 98 -8.03 6.12 0.72
C ARG A 98 -9.18 6.84 0.06
N HIS A 99 -9.62 6.31 -1.06
CA HIS A 99 -10.78 6.82 -1.79
C HIS A 99 -11.45 5.66 -2.52
N ILE A 100 -12.78 5.67 -2.57
CA ILE A 100 -13.54 4.80 -3.46
C ILE A 100 -13.96 5.65 -4.64
N ASP A 101 -13.49 5.29 -5.82
CA ASP A 101 -13.95 5.91 -7.06
C ASP A 101 -15.48 5.71 -7.17
N PRO A 102 -16.27 6.80 -7.21
CA PRO A 102 -17.72 6.70 -7.23
C PRO A 102 -18.27 6.05 -8.51
N ASP A 103 -17.53 6.11 -9.62
CA ASP A 103 -17.99 5.61 -10.92
C ASP A 103 -17.65 4.13 -11.10
N THR A 104 -16.48 3.70 -10.64
CA THR A 104 -16.00 2.32 -10.82
C THR A 104 -16.13 1.45 -9.56
N GLY A 105 -16.32 2.06 -8.39
CA GLY A 105 -16.28 1.38 -7.10
C GLY A 105 -14.89 0.89 -6.69
N HIS A 106 -13.84 1.23 -7.46
CA HIS A 106 -12.49 0.80 -7.15
C HIS A 106 -11.93 1.54 -5.94
N LEU A 107 -11.23 0.79 -5.08
CA LEU A 107 -10.45 1.35 -3.99
C LEU A 107 -9.12 1.89 -4.52
N ILE A 108 -8.86 3.17 -4.24
CA ILE A 108 -7.53 3.77 -4.25
C ILE A 108 -7.04 3.80 -2.81
N GLY A 109 -5.95 3.09 -2.52
CA GLY A 109 -5.40 2.98 -1.17
C GLY A 109 -5.23 1.51 -0.76
N ALA A 110 -4.66 1.30 0.42
CA ALA A 110 -4.35 -0.05 0.89
C ALA A 110 -5.57 -0.79 1.46
N ILE A 111 -6.48 -0.06 2.11
CA ILE A 111 -7.63 -0.65 2.81
C ILE A 111 -8.80 0.36 2.84
N ALA A 112 -10.03 -0.13 2.67
CA ALA A 112 -11.26 0.67 2.77
C ALA A 112 -11.76 0.77 4.21
N ASP A 113 -12.65 1.73 4.49
CA ASP A 113 -13.23 1.90 5.83
C ASP A 113 -13.97 0.64 6.33
N VAL A 114 -14.68 -0.06 5.44
CA VAL A 114 -15.38 -1.32 5.80
C VAL A 114 -14.40 -2.41 6.21
N GLN A 115 -13.24 -2.50 5.56
CA GLN A 115 -12.21 -3.49 5.86
C GLN A 115 -11.46 -3.13 7.14
N ALA A 116 -11.15 -1.85 7.35
CA ALA A 116 -10.52 -1.37 8.59
C ALA A 116 -11.42 -1.60 9.81
N ARG A 117 -12.73 -1.35 9.68
CA ARG A 117 -13.71 -1.72 10.72
C ARG A 117 -13.70 -3.22 11.00
N ARG A 118 -13.82 -4.05 9.95
CA ARG A 118 -13.82 -5.50 10.12
C ARG A 118 -12.55 -6.02 10.80
N ALA A 119 -11.39 -5.46 10.46
CA ALA A 119 -10.13 -5.84 11.09
C ALA A 119 -10.12 -5.52 12.58
N ARG A 120 -10.61 -4.35 12.97
CA ARG A 120 -10.76 -3.96 14.38
C ARG A 120 -11.72 -4.90 15.12
N ASP A 121 -12.89 -5.16 14.55
CA ASP A 121 -13.89 -6.05 15.16
C ASP A 121 -13.30 -7.44 15.47
N LEU A 122 -12.48 -7.98 14.56
CA LEU A 122 -11.83 -9.29 14.73
C LEU A 122 -10.79 -9.28 15.85
N ILE A 123 -9.96 -8.22 15.93
CA ILE A 123 -8.93 -8.10 16.97
C ILE A 123 -9.57 -7.84 18.34
N GLU A 124 -10.56 -6.96 18.40
CA GLU A 124 -11.29 -6.64 19.64
C GLU A 124 -12.07 -7.86 20.15
N ALA A 125 -12.67 -8.66 19.25
CA ALA A 125 -13.31 -9.92 19.61
C ALA A 125 -12.32 -10.97 20.16
N ALA A 126 -11.03 -10.88 19.81
CA ALA A 126 -9.96 -11.70 20.42
C ALA A 126 -9.53 -11.17 21.80
N GLY A 127 -10.20 -10.14 22.34
CA GLY A 127 -9.92 -9.54 23.64
C GLY A 127 -8.74 -8.58 23.64
N GLN A 128 -8.26 -8.15 22.48
CA GLN A 128 -7.14 -7.21 22.37
C GLN A 128 -7.61 -5.79 22.08
N PRO A 129 -7.07 -4.78 22.78
CA PRO A 129 -7.44 -3.39 22.50
C PRO A 129 -6.83 -2.92 21.18
N VAL A 130 -7.60 -2.14 20.43
CA VAL A 130 -7.13 -1.49 19.20
C VAL A 130 -7.22 0.03 19.33
N THR A 131 -6.07 0.70 19.27
CA THR A 131 -5.98 2.15 19.11
C THR A 131 -6.02 2.47 17.62
N TYR A 132 -7.14 3.05 17.16
CA TYR A 132 -7.32 3.42 15.76
C TYR A 132 -7.14 4.93 15.56
N HIS A 133 -6.27 5.31 14.63
CA HIS A 133 -6.10 6.70 14.19
C HIS A 133 -6.32 6.81 12.69
N SER A 134 -7.17 7.75 12.28
CA SER A 134 -7.43 8.00 10.86
C SER A 134 -6.70 9.26 10.39
N PHE A 135 -5.91 9.11 9.34
CA PHE A 135 -5.15 10.17 8.68
C PHE A 135 -5.48 10.18 7.18
N PRO A 136 -6.73 10.51 6.78
CA PRO A 136 -7.17 10.40 5.38
C PRO A 136 -6.42 11.32 4.42
N GLY A 137 -5.80 12.39 4.92
CA GLY A 137 -4.94 13.28 4.12
C GLY A 137 -3.48 12.86 4.03
N MET A 138 -3.07 11.79 4.72
CA MET A 138 -1.68 11.38 4.79
C MET A 138 -1.40 10.24 3.81
N PRO A 139 -0.33 10.28 3.01
CA PRO A 139 -0.04 9.23 2.04
C PRO A 139 0.27 7.91 2.74
N HIS A 140 0.32 6.82 1.97
CA HIS A 140 0.60 5.49 2.50
C HIS A 140 1.89 5.47 3.36
N SER A 141 2.96 6.09 2.86
CA SER A 141 4.21 6.30 3.61
C SER A 141 4.15 7.56 4.47
N MET A 142 3.41 7.50 5.58
CA MET A 142 3.36 8.58 6.57
C MET A 142 4.73 8.87 7.18
N HIS A 143 5.58 7.85 7.37
CA HIS A 143 6.91 8.01 7.95
C HIS A 143 7.87 8.76 7.02
N GLY A 144 7.68 8.69 5.70
CA GLY A 144 8.43 9.50 4.74
C GLY A 144 7.85 10.93 4.62
N ALA A 145 6.52 11.06 4.62
CA ALA A 145 5.85 12.34 4.39
C ALA A 145 5.83 13.28 5.61
N ASP A 146 5.61 12.74 6.81
CA ASP A 146 5.66 13.49 8.08
C ASP A 146 6.28 12.61 9.18
N PRO A 147 7.63 12.52 9.21
CA PRO A 147 8.35 11.72 10.20
C PRO A 147 8.04 12.13 11.64
N ALA A 148 7.74 13.42 11.86
CA ALA A 148 7.48 13.96 13.18
C ALA A 148 6.10 13.50 13.69
N LEU A 149 5.07 13.57 12.87
CA LEU A 149 3.74 13.05 13.21
C LEU A 149 3.76 11.53 13.39
N PHE A 150 4.47 10.80 12.53
CA PHE A 150 4.66 9.35 12.66
C PHE A 150 5.26 8.99 14.02
N THR A 151 6.39 9.63 14.36
CA THR A 151 7.11 9.39 15.62
C THR A 151 6.25 9.72 16.83
N ARG A 152 5.59 10.90 16.84
CA ARG A 152 4.71 11.28 17.95
C ARG A 152 3.56 10.30 18.15
N THR A 153 2.96 9.82 17.06
CA THR A 153 1.84 8.86 17.12
C THR A 153 2.26 7.55 17.80
N ILE A 154 3.42 7.00 17.42
CA ILE A 154 3.94 5.76 18.00
C ILE A 154 4.36 5.96 19.46
N VAL A 155 5.11 7.01 19.77
CA VAL A 155 5.60 7.28 21.13
C VAL A 155 4.45 7.52 22.10
N ALA A 156 3.45 8.29 21.71
CA ALA A 156 2.28 8.55 22.55
C ALA A 156 1.49 7.26 22.85
N TRP A 157 1.28 6.42 21.83
CA TRP A 157 0.63 5.12 22.02
C TRP A 157 1.44 4.20 22.94
N ALA A 158 2.74 4.05 22.68
CA ALA A 158 3.62 3.19 23.46
C ALA A 158 3.71 3.63 24.94
N ALA A 159 3.74 4.93 25.22
CA ALA A 159 3.72 5.46 26.59
C ALA A 159 2.41 5.07 27.33
N GLY A 160 1.29 5.03 26.61
CA GLY A 160 0.01 4.57 27.14
C GLY A 160 -0.01 3.09 27.52
N LEU A 161 0.76 2.24 26.84
CA LEU A 161 0.83 0.80 27.13
C LEU A 161 1.60 0.49 28.43
N ILE A 162 2.59 1.30 28.79
CA ILE A 162 3.44 1.08 29.97
C ILE A 162 2.71 1.50 31.27
N SER A 163 1.63 2.27 31.13
CA SER A 163 0.90 2.87 32.26
C SER A 163 -0.32 2.07 32.72
N GLY A 164 -0.62 0.91 32.09
CA GLY A 164 -1.73 0.02 32.41
C GLY A 164 -1.26 -1.32 32.94
#